data_AF-A0A7W7QQ88-F1
#
_entry.id   AF-A0A7W7QQ88-F1
#
_cell.length_a   1.000
_cell.length_b   1.000
_cell.length_c   1.000
_cell.angle_alpha   90.00
_cell.angle_beta   90.00
_cell.angle_gamma   90.00
#
_symmetry.space_group_name_H-M   'P 1'
#
loop_
_entity.id
_entity.type
_entity.pdbx_description
1 polymer ?
#
loop_
_entity_poly.entity_id
_entity_poly.type
_entity_poly.pdbx_seq_one_letter_code
_entity_poly.pdbx_strand_id
1 'polypeptide(L)'
;MADWAPDPEAGEMVLFVFDGGVLDAETLERITFADDEITAFGFHPVEDLDDLLIPRLARRVAAAVAARELGETVYLEHGLPLFSGSEG
;
A
#
# COMPACT_ATOMS: atom_id res chain seq x y z
N MET A 1 0.30 2.14 -7.96
CA MET A 1 1.67 2.44 -7.50
C MET A 1 2.52 1.18 -7.62
N ALA A 2 3.79 1.33 -7.98
CA ALA A 2 4.79 0.26 -7.99
C ALA A 2 5.94 0.63 -7.05
N ASP A 3 6.39 -0.28 -6.20
CA ASP A 3 7.48 -0.08 -5.25
C ASP A 3 8.53 -1.17 -5.40
N TRP A 4 9.75 -0.77 -5.75
CA TRP A 4 10.91 -1.64 -5.68
C TRP A 4 11.43 -1.66 -4.25
N ALA A 5 11.33 -2.81 -3.58
CA ALA A 5 11.67 -2.91 -2.16
C ALA A 5 12.36 -4.24 -1.84
N PRO A 6 13.64 -4.39 -2.25
CA PRO A 6 14.42 -5.56 -1.87
C PRO A 6 14.56 -5.65 -0.35
N ASP A 7 14.54 -6.88 0.16
CA ASP A 7 14.59 -7.20 1.59
C ASP A 7 15.68 -8.27 1.82
N PRO A 8 16.54 -8.15 2.84
CA PRO A 8 17.60 -9.12 3.09
C PRO A 8 17.11 -10.55 3.37
N GLU A 9 15.89 -10.69 3.91
CA GLU A 9 15.30 -11.98 4.28
C GLU A 9 14.36 -12.51 3.18
N ALA A 10 13.50 -11.64 2.65
CA ALA A 10 12.50 -12.02 1.65
C ALA A 10 13.03 -11.95 0.18
N GLY A 11 14.17 -11.31 -0.04
CA GLY A 11 14.82 -11.16 -1.34
C GLY A 11 14.32 -9.96 -2.14
N GLU A 12 14.62 -9.98 -3.44
CA GLU A 12 14.27 -8.94 -4.40
C GLU A 12 12.75 -8.92 -4.67
N MET A 13 12.09 -7.78 -4.45
CA MET A 13 10.63 -7.66 -4.57
C MET A 13 10.21 -6.38 -5.29
N VAL A 14 9.21 -6.51 -6.16
CA VAL A 14 8.39 -5.39 -6.65
C VAL A 14 6.98 -5.56 -6.11
N LEU A 15 6.48 -4.55 -5.42
CA LEU A 15 5.12 -4.52 -4.88
C LEU A 15 4.24 -3.59 -5.71
N PHE A 16 3.01 -4.00 -5.97
CA PHE A 16 2.02 -3.17 -6.64
C PHE A 16 0.84 -2.92 -5.70
N VAL A 17 0.38 -1.67 -5.64
CA VAL A 17 -0.87 -1.31 -4.96
C VAL A 17 -1.83 -0.73 -5.98
N PHE A 18 -3.03 -1.30 -5.99
CA PHE A 18 -4.15 -0.93 -6.86
C PHE A 18 -5.27 -0.34 -6.02
N ASP A 19 -6.01 0.61 -6.59
CA ASP A 19 -7.28 1.05 -6.02
C ASP A 19 -8.32 -0.07 -6.21
N GLY A 20 -8.74 -0.67 -5.11
CA GLY A 20 -9.77 -1.72 -5.09
C GLY A 20 -11.20 -1.19 -5.22
N GLY A 21 -11.38 0.13 -5.26
CA GLY A 21 -12.70 0.76 -5.26
C GLY A 21 -13.41 0.64 -3.92
N VAL A 22 -14.74 0.86 -3.95
CA VAL A 22 -15.60 0.74 -2.77
C VAL A 22 -16.32 -0.61 -2.84
N LEU A 23 -16.16 -1.42 -1.80
CA LEU A 23 -16.86 -2.69 -1.66
C LEU A 23 -18.28 -2.47 -1.11
N ASP A 24 -19.27 -3.13 -1.71
CA ASP A 24 -20.62 -3.16 -1.19
C ASP A 24 -20.79 -4.18 -0.05
N ALA A 25 -21.92 -4.08 0.66
CA ALA A 25 -22.21 -4.96 1.80
C ALA A 25 -22.19 -6.44 1.41
N GLU A 26 -22.74 -6.79 0.24
CA GLU A 26 -22.78 -8.17 -0.24
C GLU A 26 -21.36 -8.71 -0.46
N THR A 27 -20.44 -7.90 -1.00
CA THR A 27 -19.05 -8.30 -1.19
C THR A 27 -18.30 -8.44 0.12
N LEU A 28 -18.56 -7.55 1.08
CA LEU A 28 -17.97 -7.64 2.43
C LEU A 28 -18.39 -8.92 3.16
N GLU A 29 -19.65 -9.31 3.06
CA GLU A 29 -20.18 -10.53 3.70
C GLU A 29 -19.55 -11.83 3.17
N ARG A 30 -18.98 -11.79 1.96
CA ARG A 30 -18.30 -12.95 1.34
C ARG A 30 -16.82 -13.05 1.70
N ILE A 31 -16.25 -12.10 2.43
CA ILE A 31 -14.84 -12.17 2.83
C ILE A 31 -14.66 -13.32 3.83
N THR A 32 -13.84 -14.28 3.45
CA THR A 32 -13.50 -15.46 4.26
C THR A 32 -11.98 -15.67 4.22
N PHE A 33 -11.41 -16.19 5.30
CA PHE A 33 -9.98 -16.48 5.41
C PHE A 33 -9.76 -18.00 5.33
N ALA A 34 -8.81 -18.43 4.51
CA ALA A 34 -8.68 -19.84 4.11
C ALA A 34 -7.75 -20.66 5.01
N ASP A 35 -6.61 -20.11 5.42
CA ASP A 35 -5.46 -20.84 5.96
C ASP A 35 -4.76 -20.15 7.13
N ASP A 36 -5.51 -19.39 7.94
CA ASP A 36 -5.06 -18.67 9.14
C ASP A 36 -3.91 -17.66 8.93
N GLU A 37 -3.39 -17.50 7.71
CA GLU A 37 -2.40 -16.46 7.36
C GLU A 37 -2.96 -15.06 7.65
N ILE A 38 -4.26 -14.86 7.42
CA ILE A 38 -4.99 -13.64 7.73
C ILE A 38 -6.06 -13.98 8.76
N THR A 39 -6.07 -13.21 9.86
CA THR A 39 -6.97 -13.45 11.00
C THR A 39 -8.08 -12.41 11.10
N ALA A 40 -7.91 -11.22 10.51
CA ALA A 40 -8.89 -10.15 10.51
C ALA A 40 -8.64 -9.18 9.35
N PHE A 41 -9.67 -8.39 9.01
CA PHE A 41 -9.57 -7.24 8.13
C PHE A 41 -10.36 -6.06 8.71
N GLY A 42 -10.00 -4.84 8.31
CA GLY A 42 -10.67 -3.62 8.75
C GLY A 42 -10.45 -2.48 7.76
N PHE A 43 -11.35 -1.50 7.82
CA PHE A 43 -11.22 -0.24 7.10
C PHE A 43 -10.82 0.85 8.09
N HIS A 44 -9.70 1.50 7.83
CA HIS A 44 -9.09 2.49 8.72
C HIS A 44 -8.85 3.80 7.97
N PRO A 45 -8.93 4.94 8.65
CA PRO A 45 -8.53 6.20 8.07
C PRO A 45 -7.00 6.23 7.88
N VAL A 46 -6.54 7.07 6.95
CA VAL A 46 -5.13 7.07 6.48
C VAL A 46 -4.17 7.60 7.55
N GLU A 47 -4.67 8.47 8.42
CA GLU A 47 -3.94 9.00 9.58
C GLU A 47 -3.53 7.92 10.60
N ASP A 48 -4.20 6.76 10.64
CA ASP A 48 -3.91 5.68 11.59
C ASP A 48 -2.81 4.72 11.10
N LEU A 49 -2.27 4.91 9.88
CA LEU A 49 -1.36 3.94 9.25
C LEU A 49 -0.09 3.67 10.07
N ASP A 50 0.46 4.69 10.74
CA ASP A 50 1.69 4.55 11.54
C ASP A 50 1.47 3.73 12.82
N ASP A 51 0.24 3.64 13.32
CA ASP A 51 -0.14 2.83 14.47
C ASP A 51 -0.46 1.37 14.07
N LEU A 52 -0.87 1.15 12.82
CA LEU A 52 -1.34 -0.15 12.33
C LEU A 52 -0.28 -0.93 11.54
N LEU A 53 0.68 -0.24 10.94
CA LEU A 53 1.65 -0.83 10.01
C LEU A 53 3.08 -0.56 10.43
N ILE A 54 3.99 -1.48 10.08
CA ILE A 54 5.42 -1.20 10.18
C ILE A 54 5.80 -0.04 9.24
N PRO A 55 6.83 0.77 9.57
CA PRO A 55 7.09 2.05 8.89
C PRO A 55 7.21 1.97 7.37
N ARG A 56 7.81 0.91 6.83
CA ARG A 56 7.96 0.73 5.37
C ARG A 56 6.62 0.51 4.66
N LEU A 57 5.67 -0.17 5.31
CA LEU A 57 4.34 -0.41 4.74
C LEU A 57 3.49 0.86 4.84
N ALA A 58 3.56 1.58 5.98
CA ALA A 58 2.85 2.84 6.18
C ALA A 58 3.20 3.86 5.08
N ARG A 59 4.50 4.12 4.84
CA ARG A 59 4.94 5.02 3.77
C ARG A 59 4.43 4.61 2.39
N ARG A 60 4.45 3.30 2.10
CA ARG A 60 3.96 2.76 0.82
C ARG A 60 2.47 3.04 0.64
N VAL A 61 1.65 2.72 1.65
CA VAL A 61 0.20 2.94 1.57
C VAL A 61 -0.10 4.44 1.48
N ALA A 62 0.56 5.28 2.27
CA ALA A 62 0.40 6.74 2.20
C ALA A 62 0.72 7.29 0.80
N ALA A 63 1.80 6.84 0.17
CA ALA A 63 2.16 7.23 -1.19
C ALA A 63 1.12 6.73 -2.23
N ALA A 64 0.55 5.54 -2.04
CA ALA A 64 -0.51 5.02 -2.89
C ALA A 64 -1.78 5.88 -2.82
N VAL A 65 -2.16 6.29 -1.60
CA VAL A 65 -3.31 7.17 -1.35
C VAL A 65 -3.09 8.53 -2.01
N ALA A 66 -1.94 9.16 -1.78
CA ALA A 66 -1.62 10.46 -2.38
C ALA A 66 -1.63 10.39 -3.92
N ALA A 67 -1.05 9.34 -4.51
CA ALA A 67 -1.08 9.15 -5.96
C ALA A 67 -2.51 8.95 -6.49
N ARG A 68 -3.36 8.22 -5.76
CA ARG A 68 -4.78 8.04 -6.11
C ARG A 68 -5.53 9.37 -6.09
N GLU A 69 -5.33 10.20 -5.07
CA GLU A 69 -5.97 11.52 -4.95
C GLU A 69 -5.58 12.45 -6.11
N LEU A 70 -4.34 12.34 -6.58
CA LEU A 70 -3.84 13.09 -7.74
C LEU A 70 -4.22 12.47 -9.09
N GLY A 71 -4.77 11.25 -9.11
CA GLY A 71 -5.08 10.52 -10.35
C GLY A 71 -3.84 10.03 -11.10
N GLU A 72 -2.74 9.78 -10.37
CA GLU A 72 -1.44 9.43 -10.92
C GLU A 72 -1.00 8.01 -10.54
N THR A 73 0.04 7.53 -11.23
CA THR A 73 0.81 6.36 -10.81
C THR A 73 2.19 6.79 -10.36
N VAL A 74 2.59 6.40 -9.14
CA VAL A 74 3.91 6.66 -8.60
C VAL A 74 4.78 5.39 -8.59
N TYR A 75 6.05 5.56 -8.90
CA TYR A 75 7.12 4.59 -8.66
C TYR A 75 7.87 4.95 -7.38
N LEU A 76 8.12 3.96 -6.53
CA LEU A 76 8.79 4.10 -5.25
C LEU A 76 10.02 3.16 -5.18
N GLU A 77 10.98 3.55 -4.34
CA GLU A 77 12.01 2.65 -3.83
C GLU A 77 11.96 2.61 -2.30
N HIS A 78 11.81 1.42 -1.73
CA HIS A 78 11.62 1.22 -0.29
C HIS A 78 10.50 2.08 0.32
N GLY A 79 9.42 2.29 -0.43
CA GLY A 79 8.27 3.10 -0.04
C GLY A 79 8.53 4.61 -0.07
N LEU A 80 9.59 5.07 -0.74
CA LEU A 80 9.90 6.49 -0.90
C LEU A 80 9.87 6.86 -2.39
N PRO A 81 9.31 8.03 -2.77
CA PRO A 81 9.40 8.49 -4.14
C PRO A 81 10.85 8.82 -4.49
N LEU A 82 11.23 8.52 -5.72
CA LEU A 82 12.46 9.07 -6.27
C LEU A 82 12.32 10.59 -6.36
N PHE A 83 13.22 11.34 -5.73
CA PHE A 83 13.22 12.79 -5.86
C PHE A 83 13.40 13.16 -7.34
N SER A 84 12.39 13.75 -7.95
CA SER A 84 12.60 14.51 -9.18
C SER A 84 13.26 15.83 -8.78
N GLY A 85 14.59 15.89 -8.81
CA GLY A 85 15.28 17.18 -8.81
C GLY A 85 14.73 18.02 -9.96
N SER A 86 14.20 19.21 -9.67
CA SER A 86 13.93 20.18 -10.72
C SER A 86 15.27 20.57 -11.34
N GLU A 87 15.52 20.18 -12.58
CA GLU A 87 16.54 20.84 -13.40
C GLU A 87 16.15 22.32 -13.50
N GLY A 88 17.02 23.19 -13.00
CA GLY A 88 16.92 24.65 -13.12
C GLY A 88 17.50 25.17 -14.43
#